data_AF-A0A4Q3YZG8-F1
#
_entry.id   AF-A0A4Q3YZG8-F1
#
_cell.length_a   1.000
_cell.length_b   1.000
_cell.length_c   1.000
_cell.angle_alpha   90.00
_cell.angle_beta   90.00
_cell.angle_gamma   90.00
#
_symmetry.space_group_name_H-M   'P 1'
#
loop_
_entity.id
_entity.type
_entity.pdbx_description
1 polymer ?
#
loop_
_entity_poly.entity_id
_entity_poly.type
_entity_poly.pdbx_seq_one_letter_code
_entity_poly.pdbx_strand_id
1 'polypeptide(L)'
;FKPLKSARYDLIITNPPYVAAAEVAAFPPEYASEPRMAHLGGPDGLDLVRRILAEAASHLTPGGGLICEIGTGRHILETEYPTLPFTWLDTEQSEGEVFWLSRQDLVG
;
A
#
# COMPACT_ATOMS: atom_id res chain seq x y z
N PHE A 1 11.39 5.91 2.00
CA PHE A 1 12.40 4.94 2.47
C PHE A 1 13.72 5.50 3.03
N LYS A 2 13.89 6.83 3.21
CA LYS A 2 15.16 7.49 3.61
C LYS A 2 15.97 6.85 4.77
N PRO A 3 15.37 6.40 5.89
CA PRO A 3 16.14 5.82 7.00
C PRO A 3 16.85 4.50 6.66
N LEU A 4 16.38 3.78 5.64
CA LEU A 4 16.90 2.46 5.26
C LEU A 4 18.23 2.53 4.48
N LYS A 5 18.63 3.71 4.00
CA LYS A 5 19.84 3.90 3.16
C LYS A 5 19.86 2.90 1.98
N SER A 6 20.89 2.07 1.87
CA SER A 6 21.06 1.06 0.82
C SER A 6 20.63 -0.35 1.24
N ALA A 7 19.94 -0.49 2.38
CA ALA A 7 19.45 -1.79 2.82
C ALA A 7 18.44 -2.35 1.81
N ARG A 8 18.53 -3.66 1.58
CA ARG A 8 17.64 -4.45 0.72
C ARG A 8 17.07 -5.60 1.51
N TYR A 9 15.84 -5.96 1.17
CA TYR A 9 15.06 -7.00 1.85
C TYR A 9 14.52 -7.99 0.82
N ASP A 10 14.37 -9.25 1.22
CA ASP A 10 13.71 -10.25 0.39
C ASP A 10 12.19 -10.07 0.39
N LEU A 11 11.65 -9.42 1.42
CA LEU A 11 10.22 -9.16 1.55
C LEU A 11 9.97 -7.81 2.23
N ILE A 12 9.11 -7.01 1.62
CA ILE A 12 8.50 -5.83 2.24
C ILE A 12 7.03 -6.17 2.46
N ILE A 13 6.58 -6.10 3.72
CA ILE A 13 5.16 -6.23 4.08
C ILE A 13 4.73 -4.91 4.70
N THR A 14 3.60 -4.37 4.27
CA THR A 14 3.12 -3.09 4.78
C THR A 14 1.60 -3.01 4.81
N ASN A 15 1.09 -2.42 5.88
CA ASN A 15 -0.28 -1.94 5.99
C ASN A 15 -0.19 -0.42 6.20
N PRO A 16 -0.06 0.37 5.11
CA PRO A 16 -0.03 1.82 5.20
C PRO A 16 -1.43 2.36 5.53
N PRO A 17 -1.52 3.55 6.16
CA PRO A 17 -2.78 4.29 6.24
C PRO A 17 -3.42 4.42 4.84
N TYR A 18 -4.64 3.92 4.68
CA TYR A 18 -5.36 3.89 3.40
C TYR A 18 -6.75 4.55 3.43
N VAL A 19 -7.10 5.26 4.49
CA VAL A 19 -8.42 5.90 4.62
C VAL A 19 -8.40 7.29 3.96
N ALA A 20 -9.40 7.56 3.13
CA ALA A 20 -9.57 8.85 2.48
C ALA A 20 -9.76 9.98 3.51
N ALA A 21 -9.22 11.17 3.22
CA ALA A 21 -9.27 12.30 4.15
C ALA A 21 -10.69 12.71 4.54
N ALA A 22 -11.66 12.58 3.62
CA ALA A 22 -13.07 12.85 3.87
C ALA A 22 -13.69 11.87 4.88
N GLU A 23 -13.29 10.59 4.82
CA GLU A 23 -13.75 9.55 5.75
C GLU A 23 -13.15 9.74 7.13
N VAL A 24 -11.85 10.05 7.23
CA VAL A 24 -11.19 10.39 8.50
C VAL A 24 -11.82 11.63 9.16
N ALA A 25 -12.28 12.60 8.35
CA ALA A 25 -13.00 13.76 8.86
C ALA A 25 -14.39 13.39 9.44
N ALA A 26 -15.02 12.33 8.92
CA ALA A 26 -16.33 11.83 9.34
C ALA A 26 -16.27 10.79 10.47
N PHE A 27 -15.09 10.49 11.02
CA PHE A 27 -14.92 9.47 12.07
C PHE A 27 -15.81 9.73 13.30
N PRO A 28 -16.47 8.67 13.82
CA PRO A 28 -17.19 8.75 15.09
C PRO A 28 -16.27 9.22 16.22
N PRO A 29 -16.82 9.83 17.29
CA PRO A 29 -16.05 10.25 18.46
C PRO A 29 -15.22 9.13 19.10
N GLU A 30 -15.65 7.88 18.91
CA GLU A 30 -15.01 6.65 19.39
C GLU A 30 -13.59 6.44 18.81
N TYR A 31 -13.35 6.95 17.59
CA TYR A 31 -12.04 6.90 16.92
C TYR A 31 -11.13 8.09 17.28
N ALA A 32 -11.58 9.01 18.16
CA ALA A 32 -10.79 10.17 18.56
C ALA A 32 -9.56 9.81 19.42
N SER A 33 -9.54 8.61 20.00
CA SER A 33 -8.42 8.07 20.79
C SER A 33 -7.22 7.67 19.93
N GLU A 34 -7.40 7.47 18.62
CA GLU A 34 -6.34 7.09 17.70
C GLU A 34 -5.77 8.32 16.96
N PRO A 35 -4.44 8.40 16.73
CA PRO A 35 -3.87 9.50 15.97
C PRO A 35 -4.43 9.51 14.54
N ARG A 36 -5.07 10.61 14.11
CA ARG A 36 -5.63 10.74 12.74
C ARG A 36 -4.63 10.42 11.63
N MET A 37 -3.34 10.73 11.84
CA MET A 37 -2.24 10.40 10.92
C MET A 37 -2.06 8.90 10.68
N ALA A 38 -2.54 8.04 11.59
CA ALA A 38 -2.50 6.59 11.43
C ALA A 38 -3.51 6.07 10.39
N HIS A 39 -4.49 6.89 10.00
CA HIS A 39 -5.54 6.50 9.05
C HIS A 39 -5.47 7.28 7.73
N LEU A 40 -4.92 8.50 7.74
CA LEU A 40 -4.86 9.38 6.56
C LEU A 40 -3.99 8.82 5.43
N GLY A 41 -4.64 8.30 4.39
CA GLY A 41 -4.01 7.86 3.15
C GLY A 41 -4.03 8.89 2.02
N GLY A 42 -4.49 10.12 2.29
CA GLY A 42 -4.63 11.18 1.28
C GLY A 42 -6.07 11.37 0.80
N PRO A 43 -6.31 12.09 -0.31
CA PRO A 43 -7.65 12.37 -0.82
C PRO A 43 -8.47 11.11 -1.12
N ASP A 44 -7.83 10.06 -1.62
CA ASP A 44 -8.44 8.79 -2.02
C ASP A 44 -7.83 7.58 -1.28
N GLY A 45 -7.03 7.82 -0.26
CA GLY A 45 -6.42 6.77 0.55
C GLY A 45 -5.11 6.18 0.00
N LEU A 46 -4.64 6.55 -1.20
CA LEU A 46 -3.56 5.81 -1.86
C LEU A 46 -2.22 6.56 -1.97
N ASP A 47 -2.05 7.74 -1.36
CA ASP A 47 -0.81 8.53 -1.48
C ASP A 47 0.43 7.76 -1.03
N LEU A 48 0.33 7.06 0.11
CA LEU A 48 1.42 6.25 0.63
C LEU A 48 1.65 4.99 -0.21
N VAL A 49 0.58 4.39 -0.73
CA VAL A 49 0.65 3.21 -1.61
C VAL A 49 1.39 3.55 -2.90
N ARG A 50 1.03 4.66 -3.55
CA ARG A 50 1.72 5.17 -4.76
C ARG A 50 3.20 5.39 -4.51
N ARG A 51 3.54 5.98 -3.36
CA ARG A 51 4.93 6.18 -2.94
C ARG A 51 5.66 4.86 -2.72
N ILE A 52 5.01 3.88 -2.09
CA ILE A 52 5.57 2.55 -1.87
C ILE A 52 5.84 1.86 -3.20
N LEU A 53 4.88 1.85 -4.13
CA LEU A 53 5.06 1.30 -5.48
C LEU A 53 6.25 1.93 -6.21
N ALA A 54 6.41 3.25 -6.11
CA ALA A 54 7.51 3.96 -6.77
C ALA A 54 8.90 3.70 -6.15
N GLU A 55 9.00 3.50 -4.83
CA GLU A 55 10.29 3.38 -4.13
C GLU A 55 10.69 1.92 -3.83
N ALA A 56 9.75 0.98 -3.70
CA ALA A 56 9.99 -0.36 -3.14
C ALA A 56 11.03 -1.18 -3.91
N ALA A 57 11.05 -1.11 -5.24
CA ALA A 57 12.01 -1.86 -6.07
C ALA A 57 13.49 -1.57 -5.73
N SER A 58 13.77 -0.34 -5.27
CA SER A 58 15.11 0.07 -4.84
C SER A 58 15.55 -0.57 -3.52
N HIS A 59 14.60 -1.08 -2.74
CA HIS A 59 14.80 -1.68 -1.43
C HIS A 59 14.52 -3.18 -1.38
N LEU A 60 14.24 -3.81 -2.53
CA LEU A 60 14.12 -5.26 -2.65
C LEU A 60 15.41 -5.88 -3.20
N THR A 61 15.68 -7.12 -2.81
CA THR A 61 16.67 -8.01 -3.46
C THR A 61 16.12 -8.46 -4.84
N PRO A 62 16.96 -8.94 -5.77
CA PRO A 62 16.52 -9.34 -7.11
C PRO A 62 15.37 -10.36 -7.15
N GLY A 63 15.26 -11.23 -6.13
CA GLY A 63 14.19 -12.21 -5.98
C GLY A 63 13.12 -11.84 -4.95
N GLY A 64 13.15 -10.62 -4.41
CA GLY A 64 12.22 -10.19 -3.37
C GLY A 64 10.89 -9.66 -3.91
N GLY A 65 9.95 -9.37 -3.02
CA GLY A 65 8.66 -8.79 -3.38
C GLY A 65 7.98 -7.96 -2.28
N LEU A 66 6.84 -7.40 -2.65
CA LEU A 66 6.03 -6.47 -1.88
C LEU A 66 4.65 -7.10 -1.62
N ILE A 67 4.24 -7.10 -0.36
CA ILE A 67 2.86 -7.31 0.07
C ILE A 67 2.35 -6.00 0.66
N CYS A 68 1.25 -5.48 0.14
CA CYS A 68 0.69 -4.21 0.58
C CYS A 68 -0.83 -4.31 0.73
N GLU A 69 -1.33 -3.90 1.89
CA GLU A 69 -2.75 -3.70 2.17
C GLU A 69 -3.18 -2.29 1.71
N ILE A 70 -4.41 -2.16 1.21
CA ILE A 70 -4.92 -0.91 0.59
C ILE A 70 -6.40 -0.62 0.88
N GLY A 71 -7.11 -1.50 1.59
CA GLY A 71 -8.56 -1.42 1.74
C GLY A 71 -9.28 -1.46 0.38
N THR A 72 -10.15 -0.48 0.11
CA THR A 72 -11.07 -0.48 -1.05
C THR A 72 -10.47 0.08 -2.37
N GLY A 73 -9.18 0.41 -2.39
CA GLY A 73 -8.52 1.11 -3.50
C GLY A 73 -8.20 0.29 -4.75
N ARG A 74 -8.62 -0.98 -4.84
CA ARG A 74 -8.23 -1.91 -5.92
C ARG A 74 -8.47 -1.35 -7.32
N HIS A 75 -9.68 -0.86 -7.58
CA HIS A 75 -10.06 -0.36 -8.91
C HIS A 75 -9.23 0.86 -9.33
N ILE A 76 -8.83 1.71 -8.37
CA ILE A 76 -7.99 2.89 -8.64
C ILE A 76 -6.61 2.42 -9.07
N LEU A 77 -6.00 1.48 -8.33
CA LEU A 77 -4.67 0.98 -8.67
C LEU A 77 -4.63 0.23 -10.00
N GLU A 78 -5.64 -0.61 -10.30
CA GLU A 78 -5.73 -1.29 -11.60
C GLU A 78 -5.89 -0.29 -12.76
N THR A 79 -6.54 0.85 -12.51
CA THR A 79 -6.69 1.94 -13.51
C THR A 79 -5.42 2.76 -13.67
N GLU A 80 -4.75 3.12 -12.58
CA GLU A 80 -3.53 3.93 -12.59
C GLU A 80 -2.30 3.17 -13.07
N TYR A 81 -2.24 1.87 -12.78
CA TYR A 81 -1.11 0.99 -13.09
C TYR A 81 -1.55 -0.21 -13.93
N PRO A 82 -2.06 0.00 -15.15
CA PRO A 82 -2.67 -1.07 -15.96
C PRO A 82 -1.67 -2.14 -16.43
N THR A 83 -0.37 -1.86 -16.32
CA THR A 83 0.71 -2.80 -16.69
C THR A 83 1.25 -3.59 -15.50
N LEU A 84 0.93 -3.20 -14.27
CA LEU A 84 1.39 -3.95 -13.10
C LEU A 84 0.52 -5.21 -12.91
N PRO A 85 1.13 -6.40 -12.84
CA PRO A 85 0.41 -7.66 -12.68
C PRO A 85 0.04 -7.89 -11.22
N PHE A 86 -0.87 -7.07 -10.66
CA PHE A 86 -1.32 -7.22 -9.28
C PHE A 86 -1.85 -8.63 -9.04
N THR A 87 -1.22 -9.34 -8.11
CA THR A 87 -1.78 -10.59 -7.57
C THR A 87 -2.52 -10.27 -6.29
N TRP A 88 -3.85 -10.13 -6.39
CA TRP A 88 -4.70 -9.88 -5.23
C TRP A 88 -4.77 -11.14 -4.35
N LEU A 89 -4.49 -10.94 -3.06
CA LEU A 89 -4.48 -11.99 -2.05
C LEU A 89 -5.77 -11.87 -1.24
N ASP A 90 -6.66 -12.83 -1.41
CA ASP A 90 -7.88 -12.91 -0.62
C ASP A 90 -7.58 -13.53 0.76
N THR A 91 -8.28 -13.06 1.77
CA THR A 91 -8.25 -13.61 3.13
C THR A 91 -9.59 -14.29 3.44
N GLU A 92 -9.70 -14.97 4.59
CA GLU A 92 -10.99 -15.53 5.02
C GLU A 92 -12.09 -14.46 5.20
N GLN A 93 -11.70 -13.19 5.38
CA GLN A 93 -12.59 -12.11 5.79
C GLN A 93 -12.66 -10.95 4.78
N SER A 94 -11.77 -10.91 3.79
CA SER A 94 -11.71 -9.83 2.80
C SER A 94 -11.20 -10.28 1.44
N GLU A 95 -11.67 -9.62 0.39
CA GLU A 95 -11.29 -9.89 -1.00
C GLU A 95 -10.71 -8.60 -1.62
N GLY A 96 -9.59 -8.72 -2.33
CA GLY A 96 -9.01 -7.59 -3.07
C GLY A 96 -8.44 -6.43 -2.25
N GLU A 97 -8.20 -6.61 -0.95
CA GLU A 97 -7.63 -5.54 -0.08
C GLU A 97 -6.12 -5.61 0.05
N VAL A 98 -5.50 -6.73 -0.34
CA VAL A 98 -4.05 -6.96 -0.26
C VAL A 98 -3.55 -7.40 -1.63
N PHE A 99 -2.43 -6.84 -2.08
CA PHE A 99 -1.77 -7.30 -3.30
C PHE A 99 -0.34 -7.79 -3.05
N TRP A 100 0.10 -8.66 -3.94
CA TRP A 100 1.49 -9.04 -4.16
C TRP A 100 2.02 -8.49 -5.48
N LEU A 101 3.26 -7.97 -5.45
CA LEU A 101 4.08 -7.67 -6.62
C LEU A 101 5.53 -8.11 -6.37
N SER A 102 6.16 -8.75 -7.34
CA SER A 102 7.59 -9.03 -7.26
C SER A 102 8.41 -7.76 -7.53
N ARG A 103 9.68 -7.75 -7.15
CA ARG A 103 10.60 -6.68 -7.57
C ARG A 103 10.65 -6.56 -9.10
N GLN A 104 10.56 -7.66 -9.83
CA GLN A 104 10.66 -7.68 -11.29
C GLN A 104 9.48 -6.93 -11.92
N ASP A 105 8.29 -7.07 -11.33
CA ASP A 105 7.09 -6.34 -11.77
C ASP A 105 7.24 -4.83 -11.57
N LEU A 106 7.90 -4.41 -10.48
CA LEU A 106 8.08 -3.00 -10.12
C LEU A 106 9.19 -2.26 -10.88
N VAL A 107 10.06 -2.97 -11.61
CA VAL A 107 11.13 -2.35 -12.42
C VAL A 107 10.82 -2.32 -13.91
N GLY A 108 9.71 -2.94 -14.32
CA GLY A 108 9.26 -3.08 -15.71
C GLY A 108 8.64 -1.82 -16.28
#